data_AF-A0A3S9QFC5-F1
#
_entry.id   AF-A0A3S9QFC5-F1
#
_cell.length_a   1.000
_cell.length_b   1.000
_cell.length_c   1.000
_cell.angle_alpha   90.00
_cell.angle_beta   90.00
_cell.angle_gamma   90.00
#
_symmetry.space_group_name_H-M   'P 1'
#
loop_
_entity.id
_entity.type
_entity.pdbx_description
1 polymer ?
#
loop_
_entity_poly.entity_id
_entity_poly.type
_entity_poly.pdbx_seq_one_letter_code
_entity_poly.pdbx_strand_id
1 'polypeptide(L)'
;MQLPQVTLGIIPIEVRKLIDEVGIDYLLTMNGQYNEFAGKKLFDFPLQYQQAKKILEVFEHHNIATAFMTRAEIFCFNQNHNLKTALGALDITPQPANKETFDFHQPIYQILAFYEDHEAEKIILPPDIKTTRWHRYAVDVWIIKVQKHAQ
;
A
#
# COMPACT_ATOMS: atom_id res chain seq x y z
N MET A 1 0.97 7.79 32.47
CA MET A 1 1.62 7.84 31.14
C MET A 1 0.51 7.86 30.11
N GLN A 2 0.53 8.82 29.20
CA GLN A 2 -0.42 8.87 28.09
C GLN A 2 0.07 7.87 27.04
N LEU A 3 -0.75 6.87 26.69
CA LEU A 3 -0.37 5.89 25.67
C LEU A 3 -0.14 6.61 24.33
N PRO A 4 0.86 6.18 23.55
CA PRO A 4 1.18 6.80 22.28
C PRO A 4 0.07 6.52 21.27
N GLN A 5 -0.59 7.57 20.77
CA GLN A 5 -1.62 7.46 19.76
C GLN A 5 -1.04 6.94 18.45
N VAL A 6 -1.71 5.94 17.86
CA VAL A 6 -1.44 5.50 16.49
C VAL A 6 -1.63 6.67 15.53
N THR A 7 -0.58 7.05 14.82
CA THR A 7 -0.60 8.21 13.90
C THR A 7 -0.64 7.81 12.43
N LEU A 8 -0.90 6.54 12.14
CA LEU A 8 -1.13 6.03 10.79
C LEU A 8 -2.46 6.57 10.25
N GLY A 9 -2.41 7.35 9.18
CA GLY A 9 -3.60 7.94 8.55
C GLY A 9 -4.46 6.91 7.82
N ILE A 10 -3.81 5.86 7.29
CA ILE A 10 -4.49 4.76 6.58
C ILE A 10 -5.33 3.85 7.49
N ILE A 11 -5.16 3.93 8.81
CA ILE A 11 -5.94 3.11 9.75
C ILE A 11 -7.22 3.89 10.11
N PRO A 12 -8.42 3.31 9.91
CA PRO A 12 -9.67 3.95 10.28
C PRO A 12 -9.70 4.42 11.73
N ILE A 13 -10.40 5.53 12.00
CA ILE A 13 -10.51 6.13 13.34
C ILE A 13 -10.94 5.09 14.38
N GLU A 14 -11.95 4.27 14.07
CA GLU A 14 -12.48 3.27 15.01
C GLU A 14 -11.45 2.17 15.32
N VAL A 15 -10.63 1.78 14.34
CA VAL A 15 -9.54 0.81 14.58
C VAL A 15 -8.44 1.43 15.44
N ARG A 16 -8.12 2.73 15.26
CA ARG A 16 -7.17 3.44 16.13
C ARG A 16 -7.65 3.50 17.58
N LYS A 17 -8.95 3.79 17.80
CA LYS A 17 -9.54 3.76 19.15
C LYS A 17 -9.42 2.38 19.79
N LEU A 18 -9.69 1.32 19.01
CA LEU A 18 -9.57 -0.06 19.51
C LEU A 18 -8.13 -0.42 19.87
N ILE A 19 -7.15 0.03 19.09
CA ILE A 19 -5.72 -0.15 19.41
C ILE A 19 -5.39 0.49 20.76
N ASP A 20 -5.83 1.73 20.98
CA ASP A 20 -5.60 2.46 22.23
C ASP A 20 -6.32 1.79 23.42
N GLU A 21 -7.55 1.31 23.21
CA GLU A 21 -8.38 0.66 24.25
C GLU A 21 -7.78 -0.68 24.72
N VAL A 22 -7.31 -1.50 23.79
CA VAL A 22 -6.77 -2.83 24.08
C VAL A 22 -5.28 -2.78 24.46
N GLY A 23 -4.60 -1.66 24.19
CA GLY A 23 -3.18 -1.50 24.47
C GLY A 23 -2.30 -2.27 23.49
N ILE A 24 -2.60 -2.20 22.18
CA ILE A 24 -1.75 -2.82 21.15
C ILE A 24 -0.51 -1.96 20.93
N ASP A 25 0.63 -2.43 21.44
CA ASP A 25 1.90 -1.71 21.29
C ASP A 25 2.61 -1.96 19.96
N TYR A 26 2.39 -3.11 19.32
CA TYR A 26 3.09 -3.49 18.09
C TYR A 26 2.14 -3.58 16.90
N LEU A 27 2.41 -2.77 15.88
CA LEU A 27 1.63 -2.74 14.64
C LEU A 27 2.50 -3.18 13.47
N LEU A 28 2.10 -4.29 12.85
CA LEU A 28 2.63 -4.78 11.58
C LEU A 28 1.65 -4.38 10.47
N THR A 29 1.97 -3.39 9.66
CA THR A 29 1.02 -2.80 8.69
C THR A 29 1.53 -2.89 7.25
N MET A 30 0.62 -2.76 6.27
CA MET A 30 0.95 -2.80 4.85
C MET A 30 1.80 -4.01 4.49
N ASN A 31 1.34 -5.21 4.86
CA ASN A 31 2.06 -6.47 4.67
C ASN A 31 3.49 -6.51 5.27
N GLY A 32 3.72 -5.75 6.35
CA GLY A 32 5.01 -5.66 7.05
C GLY A 32 5.96 -4.61 6.49
N GLN A 33 5.52 -3.81 5.52
CA GLN A 33 6.35 -2.77 4.91
C GLN A 33 6.48 -1.52 5.79
N TYR A 34 5.61 -1.34 6.78
CA TYR A 34 5.74 -0.28 7.78
C TYR A 34 5.28 -0.78 9.15
N ASN A 35 6.12 -0.58 10.17
CA ASN A 35 5.94 -1.21 11.47
C ASN A 35 6.19 -0.21 12.59
N GLU A 36 5.31 -0.21 13.59
CA GLU A 36 5.40 0.67 14.76
C GLU A 36 5.49 -0.13 16.06
N PHE A 37 6.25 0.41 17.01
CA PHE A 37 6.24 -0.03 18.39
C PHE A 37 5.94 1.18 19.29
N ALA A 38 4.92 1.07 20.14
CA ALA A 38 4.44 2.13 21.01
C ALA A 38 4.25 3.46 20.24
N GLY A 39 3.50 3.40 19.13
CA GLY A 39 3.17 4.54 18.25
C GLY A 39 4.36 5.23 17.57
N LYS A 40 5.56 4.63 17.61
CA LYS A 40 6.76 5.12 16.94
C LYS A 40 7.20 4.15 15.85
N LYS A 41 7.66 4.68 14.72
CA LYS A 41 8.25 3.86 13.64
C LYS A 41 9.40 3.03 14.20
N LEU A 42 9.30 1.71 14.07
CA LEU A 42 10.35 0.78 14.45
C LEU A 42 11.26 0.46 13.25
N PHE A 43 10.67 -0.01 12.15
CA PHE A 43 11.35 -0.22 10.88
C PHE A 43 10.36 -0.20 9.72
N ASP A 44 10.85 0.17 8.54
CA ASP A 44 10.07 0.26 7.32
C ASP A 44 10.86 -0.16 6.08
N PHE A 45 10.14 -0.55 5.04
CA PHE A 45 10.66 -1.05 3.78
C PHE A 45 9.88 -0.42 2.62
N PRO A 46 10.01 0.90 2.39
CA PRO A 46 9.36 1.54 1.26
C PRO A 46 9.91 0.99 -0.06
N LEU A 47 9.07 1.00 -1.08
CA LEU A 47 9.47 0.80 -2.47
C LEU A 47 10.54 1.84 -2.82
N GLN A 48 11.65 1.39 -3.40
CA GLN A 48 12.57 2.31 -4.05
C GLN A 48 11.89 2.92 -5.28
N TYR A 49 12.25 4.15 -5.63
CA TYR A 49 11.71 4.86 -6.80
C TYR A 49 11.71 3.99 -8.07
N GLN A 50 12.81 3.31 -8.35
CA GLN A 50 12.95 2.45 -9.54
C GLN A 50 12.06 1.19 -9.48
N GLN A 51 11.79 0.65 -8.28
CA GLN A 51 10.87 -0.48 -8.11
C GLN A 51 9.43 -0.03 -8.37
N ALA A 52 9.01 1.07 -7.74
CA ALA A 52 7.68 1.65 -7.97
C ALA A 52 7.47 1.96 -9.46
N LYS A 53 8.44 2.59 -10.12
CA LYS A 53 8.37 2.92 -11.54
C LYS A 53 8.17 1.68 -12.43
N LYS A 54 8.96 0.62 -12.24
CA LYS A 54 8.84 -0.62 -13.01
C LYS A 54 7.49 -1.31 -12.82
N ILE A 55 6.99 -1.34 -11.59
CA ILE A 55 5.66 -1.90 -11.29
C ILE A 55 4.57 -1.10 -12.02
N LEU A 56 4.65 0.23 -11.97
CA LEU A 56 3.68 1.11 -12.63
C LEU A 56 3.71 1.01 -14.14
N GLU A 57 4.89 0.90 -14.76
CA GLU A 57 5.03 0.72 -16.21
C GLU A 57 4.32 -0.55 -16.68
N VAL A 58 4.41 -1.65 -15.91
CA VAL A 58 3.67 -2.89 -16.22
C VAL A 58 2.17 -2.65 -16.18
N PHE A 59 1.64 -2.07 -15.10
CA PHE A 59 0.20 -1.84 -14.98
C PHE A 59 -0.33 -0.82 -16.00
N GLU A 60 0.43 0.23 -16.29
CA GLU A 60 0.10 1.22 -17.31
C GLU A 60 0.03 0.59 -18.70
N HIS A 61 0.97 -0.29 -19.05
CA HIS A 61 0.95 -1.03 -20.32
C HIS A 61 -0.34 -1.86 -20.50
N HIS A 62 -0.88 -2.40 -19.41
CA HIS A 62 -2.12 -3.17 -19.41
C HIS A 62 -3.39 -2.33 -19.16
N ASN A 63 -3.28 -1.00 -19.08
CA ASN A 63 -4.39 -0.09 -18.74
C ASN A 63 -5.04 -0.39 -17.37
N ILE A 64 -4.25 -0.89 -16.42
CA ILE A 64 -4.69 -1.22 -15.06
C ILE A 64 -4.56 0.04 -14.19
N ALA A 65 -5.66 0.43 -13.54
CA ALA A 65 -5.63 1.52 -12.57
C ALA A 65 -4.85 1.11 -11.33
N THR A 66 -4.14 2.07 -10.73
CA THR A 66 -3.33 1.85 -9.53
C THR A 66 -3.55 2.93 -8.48
N ALA A 67 -3.33 2.58 -7.21
CA ALA A 67 -3.19 3.51 -6.10
C ALA A 67 -1.92 3.22 -5.28
N PHE A 68 -1.48 4.20 -4.51
CA PHE A 68 -0.25 4.16 -3.71
C PHE A 68 -0.59 4.30 -2.24
N MET A 69 -0.14 3.37 -1.43
CA MET A 69 -0.28 3.46 0.02
C MET A 69 0.99 4.05 0.62
N THR A 70 0.82 5.20 1.26
CA THR A 70 1.82 5.80 2.15
C THR A 70 1.43 5.49 3.61
N ARG A 71 2.18 6.06 4.55
CA ARG A 71 1.83 6.02 5.97
C ARG A 71 0.48 6.73 6.26
N ALA A 72 0.21 7.81 5.55
CA ALA A 72 -0.87 8.75 5.89
C ALA A 72 -2.07 8.58 4.97
N GLU A 73 -1.82 8.49 3.67
CA GLU A 73 -2.84 8.60 2.64
C GLU A 73 -2.70 7.49 1.59
N ILE A 74 -3.80 7.26 0.87
CA ILE A 74 -3.83 6.44 -0.34
C ILE A 74 -4.01 7.39 -1.52
N PHE A 75 -3.07 7.41 -2.47
CA PHE A 75 -3.15 8.29 -3.64
C PHE A 75 -3.53 7.53 -4.90
N CYS A 76 -4.25 8.16 -5.82
CA CYS A 76 -4.51 7.62 -7.15
C CYS A 76 -4.36 8.70 -8.24
N PHE A 77 -3.90 8.33 -9.42
CA PHE A 77 -3.83 9.26 -10.57
C PHE A 77 -5.10 9.24 -11.41
N ASN A 78 -5.70 8.06 -11.57
CA ASN A 78 -6.93 7.85 -12.32
C ASN A 78 -7.84 6.91 -11.53
N GLN A 79 -9.15 7.05 -11.72
CA GLN A 79 -10.14 6.17 -11.09
C GLN A 79 -11.02 5.51 -12.15
N ASN A 80 -11.02 4.18 -12.17
CA ASN A 80 -11.91 3.37 -13.02
C ASN A 80 -12.97 2.64 -12.16
N HIS A 81 -13.82 1.85 -12.80
CA HIS A 81 -14.84 1.05 -12.12
C HIS A 81 -14.21 0.11 -11.07
N ASN A 82 -13.20 -0.66 -11.45
CA ASN A 82 -12.52 -1.63 -10.59
C ASN A 82 -11.99 -1.00 -9.29
N LEU A 83 -11.29 0.14 -9.40
CA LEU A 83 -10.76 0.89 -8.27
C LEU A 83 -11.88 1.39 -7.36
N LYS A 84 -12.89 2.06 -7.92
CA LYS A 84 -14.01 2.62 -7.14
C LYS A 84 -14.78 1.53 -6.42
N THR A 85 -15.04 0.41 -7.08
CA THR A 85 -15.76 -0.72 -6.47
C THR A 85 -14.95 -1.38 -5.37
N ALA A 86 -13.66 -1.64 -5.58
CA ALA A 86 -12.84 -2.31 -4.57
C ALA A 86 -12.58 -1.44 -3.34
N LEU A 87 -12.19 -0.17 -3.52
CA LEU A 87 -11.95 0.73 -2.39
C LEU A 87 -13.25 1.12 -1.68
N GLY A 88 -14.35 1.29 -2.43
CA GLY A 88 -15.67 1.56 -1.87
C GLY A 88 -16.19 0.43 -0.97
N ALA A 89 -15.84 -0.83 -1.24
CA ALA A 89 -16.19 -1.95 -0.36
C ALA A 89 -15.53 -1.87 1.04
N LEU A 90 -14.49 -1.06 1.19
CA LEU A 90 -13.79 -0.79 2.45
C LEU A 90 -14.05 0.63 2.99
N ASP A 91 -14.97 1.37 2.37
CA ASP A 91 -15.24 2.80 2.65
C ASP A 91 -13.97 3.68 2.54
N ILE A 92 -13.10 3.35 1.58
CA ILE A 92 -11.86 4.08 1.33
C ILE A 92 -12.06 5.05 0.17
N THR A 93 -11.79 6.33 0.41
CA THR A 93 -11.68 7.35 -0.62
C THR A 93 -10.20 7.70 -0.84
N PRO A 94 -9.60 7.37 -1.99
CA PRO A 94 -8.21 7.75 -2.25
C PRO A 94 -8.11 9.23 -2.61
N GLN A 95 -6.97 9.85 -2.28
CA GLN A 95 -6.62 11.20 -2.67
C GLN A 95 -6.25 11.24 -4.15
N PRO A 96 -6.93 12.04 -4.99
CA PRO A 96 -6.48 12.30 -6.35
C PRO A 96 -5.13 13.01 -6.33
N ALA A 97 -4.19 12.55 -7.14
CA ALA A 97 -2.90 13.18 -7.35
C ALA A 97 -2.65 13.40 -8.84
N ASN A 98 -1.83 14.39 -9.19
CA ASN A 98 -1.34 14.55 -10.55
C ASN A 98 -0.02 13.78 -10.71
N LYS A 99 0.05 12.86 -11.68
CA LYS A 99 1.23 12.03 -11.96
C LYS A 99 2.49 12.86 -12.26
N GLU A 100 2.34 14.02 -12.89
CA GLU A 100 3.47 14.89 -13.27
C GLU A 100 4.10 15.61 -12.07
N THR A 101 3.33 15.85 -11.02
CA THR A 101 3.76 16.60 -9.84
C THR A 101 3.82 15.76 -8.58
N PHE A 102 3.47 14.48 -8.65
CA PHE A 102 3.51 13.59 -7.51
C PHE A 102 4.95 13.37 -7.03
N ASP A 103 5.17 13.58 -5.74
CA ASP A 103 6.46 13.32 -5.13
C ASP A 103 6.65 11.82 -4.93
N PHE A 104 7.44 11.20 -5.82
CA PHE A 104 7.84 9.80 -5.68
C PHE A 104 9.04 9.58 -4.74
N HIS A 105 9.59 10.63 -4.13
CA HIS A 105 10.58 10.50 -3.07
C HIS A 105 9.94 10.28 -1.70
N GLN A 106 8.65 10.57 -1.54
CA GLN A 106 7.93 10.20 -0.33
C GLN A 106 7.86 8.66 -0.19
N PRO A 107 7.92 8.11 1.03
CA PRO A 107 7.83 6.66 1.24
C PRO A 107 6.48 6.08 0.78
N ILE A 108 6.53 5.22 -0.24
CA ILE A 108 5.42 4.38 -0.69
C ILE A 108 5.68 2.96 -0.21
N TYR A 109 4.77 2.38 0.54
CA TYR A 109 4.95 1.06 1.13
C TYR A 109 4.27 -0.06 0.34
N GLN A 110 3.19 0.27 -0.37
CA GLN A 110 2.42 -0.70 -1.15
C GLN A 110 1.77 -0.01 -2.36
N ILE A 111 1.66 -0.74 -3.46
CA ILE A 111 0.84 -0.36 -4.61
C ILE A 111 -0.42 -1.23 -4.58
N LEU A 112 -1.56 -0.63 -4.85
CA LEU A 112 -2.82 -1.32 -5.10
C LEU A 112 -3.05 -1.33 -6.61
N ALA A 113 -3.28 -2.49 -7.20
CA ALA A 113 -3.57 -2.63 -8.62
C ALA A 113 -4.98 -3.20 -8.81
N PHE A 114 -5.74 -2.61 -9.73
CA PHE A 114 -7.19 -2.82 -9.82
C PHE A 114 -7.62 -3.55 -11.09
N TYR A 115 -7.57 -4.87 -11.06
CA TYR A 115 -7.84 -5.78 -12.18
C TYR A 115 -8.50 -7.10 -11.71
N GLU A 116 -9.19 -7.77 -12.64
CA GLU A 116 -9.84 -9.07 -12.42
C GLU A 116 -8.87 -10.26 -12.54
N ASP A 117 -9.27 -11.41 -12.01
CA ASP A 117 -8.39 -12.58 -11.95
C ASP A 117 -7.92 -13.08 -13.33
N HIS A 118 -8.81 -13.06 -14.32
CA HIS A 118 -8.50 -13.48 -15.69
C HIS A 118 -7.47 -12.56 -16.40
N GLU A 119 -7.19 -11.37 -15.87
CA GLU A 119 -6.17 -10.46 -16.40
C GLU A 119 -4.78 -10.79 -15.85
N ALA A 120 -4.69 -11.53 -14.73
CA ALA A 120 -3.45 -11.77 -13.99
C ALA A 120 -2.38 -12.50 -14.80
N GLU A 121 -2.76 -13.47 -15.65
CA GLU A 121 -1.84 -14.27 -16.44
C GLU A 121 -1.00 -13.45 -17.44
N LYS A 122 -1.49 -12.26 -17.81
CA LYS A 122 -0.82 -11.35 -18.75
C LYS A 122 0.17 -10.42 -18.05
N ILE A 123 0.14 -10.35 -16.72
CA ILE A 123 0.89 -9.40 -15.92
C ILE A 123 2.16 -10.08 -15.41
N ILE A 124 3.31 -9.65 -15.93
CA ILE A 124 4.62 -10.13 -15.49
C ILE A 124 5.29 -9.03 -14.66
N LEU A 125 5.33 -9.23 -13.34
CA LEU A 125 5.99 -8.31 -12.41
C LEU A 125 7.46 -8.70 -12.17
N PRO A 126 8.30 -7.76 -11.69
CA PRO A 126 9.66 -8.09 -11.27
C PRO A 126 9.68 -9.21 -10.21
N PRO A 127 10.72 -10.06 -10.19
CA PRO A 127 10.76 -11.27 -9.36
C PRO A 127 10.83 -10.99 -7.85
N ASP A 128 11.19 -9.77 -7.45
CA ASP A 128 11.20 -9.31 -6.07
C ASP A 128 9.85 -8.75 -5.60
N ILE A 129 8.78 -8.91 -6.39
CA ILE A 129 7.43 -8.42 -6.07
C ILE A 129 6.54 -9.56 -5.62
N LYS A 130 5.80 -9.32 -4.53
CA LYS A 130 4.72 -10.17 -4.06
C LYS A 130 3.38 -9.50 -4.33
N THR A 131 2.40 -10.34 -4.60
CA THR A 131 1.01 -9.93 -4.73
C THR A 131 0.09 -10.73 -3.83
N THR A 132 -0.99 -10.11 -3.37
CA THR A 132 -2.10 -10.80 -2.70
C THR A 132 -3.41 -10.17 -3.15
N ARG A 133 -4.30 -10.99 -3.71
CA ARG A 133 -5.67 -10.58 -4.06
C ARG A 133 -6.54 -10.56 -2.81
N TRP A 134 -7.23 -9.45 -2.56
CA TRP A 134 -8.18 -9.30 -1.44
C TRP A 134 -9.59 -8.92 -1.90
N HIS A 135 -9.75 -8.56 -3.17
CA HIS A 135 -11.03 -8.30 -3.81
C HIS A 135 -11.04 -8.83 -5.24
N ARG A 136 -12.23 -9.10 -5.80
CA ARG A 136 -12.37 -9.50 -7.21
C ARG A 136 -11.63 -8.55 -8.16
N TYR A 137 -11.64 -7.26 -7.83
CA TYR A 137 -11.03 -6.19 -8.61
C TYR A 137 -9.74 -5.60 -7.99
N ALA A 138 -9.16 -6.17 -6.93
CA ALA A 138 -7.98 -5.55 -6.31
C ALA A 138 -6.95 -6.54 -5.79
N VAL A 139 -5.70 -6.15 -5.98
CA VAL A 139 -4.50 -6.87 -5.61
C VAL A 139 -3.52 -5.92 -4.95
N ASP A 140 -3.04 -6.31 -3.78
CA ASP A 140 -1.92 -5.66 -3.09
C ASP A 140 -0.61 -6.05 -3.78
N VAL A 141 0.31 -5.11 -3.91
CA VAL A 141 1.60 -5.27 -4.58
C VAL A 141 2.71 -4.63 -3.73
N TRP A 142 3.68 -5.42 -3.29
CA TRP A 142 4.80 -4.93 -2.46
C TRP A 142 6.08 -5.72 -2.71
N ILE A 143 7.21 -5.23 -2.21
CA ILE A 143 8.50 -5.91 -2.38
C ILE A 143 8.66 -7.07 -1.38
N ILE A 144 9.25 -8.16 -1.82
CA ILE A 144 9.78 -9.19 -0.93
C ILE A 144 11.17 -8.74 -0.49
N LYS A 145 11.40 -8.68 0.82
CA LYS A 145 12.76 -8.57 1.33
C LYS A 145 13.53 -9.84 0.97
N VAL A 146 14.44 -9.77 0.01
CA VAL A 146 15.53 -10.75 -0.04
C VAL A 146 16.41 -10.44 1.17
N GLN A 147 16.30 -11.25 2.23
CA GLN A 147 17.29 -11.23 3.29
C GLN A 147 18.61 -11.68 2.68
N LYS A 148 19.42 -10.74 2.17
CA LYS A 148 20.85 -10.95 2.16
C LYS A 148 21.26 -10.92 3.62
N HIS A 149 21.39 -12.10 4.23
CA HIS A 149 22.13 -12.21 5.47
C HIS A 149 23.45 -11.48 5.25
N ALA A 150 23.68 -10.42 6.03
CA ALA A 150 25.03 -9.87 6.15
C ALA A 150 25.87 -11.02 6.69
N GLN A 151 26.81 -11.49 5.87
CA GLN A 151 27.92 -12.32 6.33
C GLN A 151 28.82 -11.47 7.22
#